data_AF-A0A538N3B8-F1
#
_entry.id   AF-A0A538N3B8-F1
#
_cell.length_a   1.000
_cell.length_b   1.000
_cell.length_c   1.000
_cell.angle_alpha   90.00
_cell.angle_beta   90.00
_cell.angle_gamma   90.00
#
_symmetry.space_group_name_H-M   'P 1'
#
loop_
_entity.id
_entity.type
_entity.pdbx_description
1 polymer ?
#
loop_
_entity_poly.entity_id
_entity_poly.type
_entity_poly.pdbx_seq_one_letter_code
_entity_poly.pdbx_strand_id
1 'polypeptide(L)'
;MKTTWKPHEKHGDLSTKDRDKLPDSVYAFPGKRKEPLTDASHVRNAVARFDQVQGVSDEEREQAFANIKAAAKHYGVDVVEDDWHQLGKRPHTNNPTK
;
A
#
# COMPACT_ATOMS: atom_id res chain seq x y z
N MET A 1 -7.14 11.77 -8.10
CA MET A 1 -6.06 12.33 -7.24
C MET A 1 -4.70 12.30 -7.93
N LYS A 2 -3.80 13.25 -7.60
CA LYS A 2 -2.38 13.21 -8.00
C LYS A 2 -1.61 12.30 -7.03
N THR A 3 -0.75 11.43 -7.54
CA THR A 3 0.02 10.52 -6.67
C THR A 3 1.21 11.26 -6.06
N THR A 4 1.44 11.05 -4.77
CA THR A 4 2.64 11.53 -4.08
C THR A 4 3.75 10.49 -4.06
N TRP A 5 3.42 9.25 -4.44
CA TRP A 5 4.36 8.15 -4.48
C TRP A 5 5.50 8.36 -5.48
N LYS A 6 6.71 7.96 -5.08
CA LYS A 6 7.90 7.90 -5.94
C LYS A 6 8.61 6.55 -5.75
N PRO A 7 9.11 5.93 -6.84
CA PRO A 7 9.81 4.66 -6.74
C PRO A 7 11.08 4.80 -5.90
N HIS A 8 11.27 3.85 -5.00
CA HIS A 8 12.49 3.64 -4.24
C HIS A 8 12.56 2.17 -3.90
N GLU A 9 13.49 1.47 -4.53
CA GLU A 9 13.54 0.02 -4.47
C GLU A 9 14.25 -0.43 -3.19
N LYS A 10 13.54 -1.26 -2.43
CA LYS A 10 14.09 -1.94 -1.25
C LYS A 10 13.28 -3.21 -1.05
N HIS A 11 13.94 -4.34 -1.24
CA HIS A 11 13.29 -5.64 -1.25
C HIS A 11 13.28 -6.32 0.11
N GLY A 12 12.25 -7.13 0.35
CA GLY A 12 12.15 -7.99 1.52
C GLY A 12 11.78 -7.25 2.80
N ASP A 13 11.96 -7.91 3.95
CA ASP A 13 11.55 -7.37 5.24
C ASP A 13 12.34 -6.11 5.61
N LEU A 14 11.62 -5.01 5.78
CA LEU A 14 12.20 -3.75 6.21
C LEU A 14 12.33 -3.73 7.73
N SER A 15 13.57 -3.66 8.22
CA SER A 15 13.81 -3.37 9.64
C SER A 15 13.32 -1.96 9.99
N THR A 16 13.13 -1.67 11.27
CA THR A 16 12.79 -0.31 11.74
C THR A 16 13.80 0.72 11.20
N LYS A 17 15.10 0.39 11.25
CA LYS A 17 16.18 1.26 10.75
C LYS A 17 16.11 1.48 9.23
N ASP A 18 15.67 0.48 8.47
CA ASP A 18 15.46 0.65 7.03
C ASP A 18 14.29 1.60 6.79
N ARG A 19 13.17 1.38 7.48
CA ARG A 19 11.99 2.25 7.38
C ARG A 19 12.30 3.70 7.71
N ASP A 20 13.10 3.96 8.74
CA ASP A 20 13.47 5.32 9.16
C ASP A 20 14.19 6.12 8.06
N LYS A 21 14.98 5.43 7.22
CA LYS A 21 15.76 6.03 6.13
C LYS A 21 14.97 6.22 4.84
N LEU A 22 13.80 5.61 4.72
CA LEU A 22 12.97 5.72 3.53
C LEU A 22 12.31 7.10 3.47
N PRO A 23 12.25 7.73 2.28
CA PRO A 23 11.52 8.99 2.11
C PRO A 23 10.01 8.76 2.25
N ASP A 24 9.27 9.75 2.72
CA ASP A 24 7.82 9.64 2.94
C ASP A 24 7.05 9.28 1.66
N SER A 25 7.58 9.65 0.49
CA SER A 25 7.01 9.33 -0.82
C SER A 25 7.01 7.86 -1.18
N VAL A 26 7.61 6.96 -0.39
CA VAL A 26 7.52 5.51 -0.67
C VAL A 26 6.30 4.86 -0.02
N TYR A 27 5.63 5.56 0.89
CA TYR A 27 4.53 5.00 1.66
C TYR A 27 3.19 5.25 0.96
N ALA A 28 2.25 4.31 1.09
CA ALA A 28 0.87 4.56 0.67
C ALA A 28 0.29 5.72 1.48
N PHE A 29 0.58 5.77 2.79
CA PHE A 29 0.21 6.87 3.68
C PHE A 29 1.45 7.69 4.11
N PRO A 30 1.93 8.67 3.30
CA PRO A 30 3.16 9.42 3.59
C PRO A 30 3.18 10.06 4.97
N GLY A 31 2.11 10.78 5.35
CA GLY A 31 2.03 11.47 6.63
C GLY A 31 2.01 10.55 7.86
N LYS A 32 1.68 9.27 7.69
CA LYS A 32 1.69 8.27 8.77
C LYS A 32 2.84 7.26 8.64
N ARG A 33 3.60 7.30 7.56
CA ARG A 33 4.65 6.32 7.19
C ARG A 33 4.17 4.87 7.32
N LYS A 34 2.95 4.61 6.85
CA LYS A 34 2.32 3.27 6.81
C LYS A 34 2.30 2.72 5.40
N GLU A 35 2.38 1.40 5.29
CA GLU A 35 2.35 0.68 4.01
C GLU A 35 3.47 1.13 3.06
N PRO A 36 4.75 0.78 3.34
CA PRO A 36 5.82 1.04 2.38
C PRO A 36 5.52 0.32 1.07
N LEU A 37 5.83 0.95 -0.06
CA LEU A 37 5.58 0.47 -1.42
C LEU A 37 6.91 0.43 -2.20
N THR A 38 7.87 -0.35 -1.68
CA THR A 38 9.26 -0.40 -2.19
C THR A 38 9.56 -1.62 -3.07
N ASP A 39 8.61 -2.56 -3.18
CA ASP A 39 8.65 -3.68 -4.12
C ASP A 39 7.24 -4.25 -4.38
N ALA A 40 7.14 -5.25 -5.26
CA ALA A 40 5.87 -5.89 -5.61
C ALA A 40 5.19 -6.59 -4.41
N SER A 41 5.96 -7.20 -3.50
CA SER A 41 5.42 -7.90 -2.33
C SER A 41 4.80 -6.92 -1.34
N HIS A 42 5.46 -5.79 -1.12
CA HIS A 42 4.97 -4.67 -0.34
C HIS A 42 3.67 -4.10 -0.90
N VAL A 43 3.57 -3.93 -2.23
CA VAL A 43 2.34 -3.46 -2.86
C VAL A 43 1.18 -4.45 -2.66
N ARG A 44 1.40 -5.75 -2.92
CA ARG A 44 0.36 -6.77 -2.69
C ARG A 44 -0.11 -6.81 -1.24
N ASN A 45 0.82 -6.71 -0.30
CA ASN A 45 0.51 -6.66 1.12
C ASN A 45 -0.30 -5.40 1.47
N ALA A 46 0.06 -4.24 0.92
CA ALA A 46 -0.66 -2.99 1.14
C ALA A 46 -2.09 -3.04 0.62
N VAL A 47 -2.31 -3.64 -0.55
CA VAL A 47 -3.65 -3.92 -1.11
C VAL A 47 -4.44 -4.83 -0.17
N ALA A 48 -3.84 -5.94 0.27
CA ALA A 48 -4.52 -6.96 1.07
C ALA A 48 -4.91 -6.50 2.49
N ARG A 49 -4.19 -5.55 3.08
CA ARG A 49 -4.43 -5.06 4.45
C ARG A 49 -4.90 -3.60 4.52
N PHE A 50 -5.33 -3.05 3.39
CA PHE A 50 -5.69 -1.64 3.28
C PHE A 50 -6.80 -1.21 4.26
N ASP A 51 -7.81 -2.06 4.43
CA ASP A 51 -8.94 -1.88 5.34
C ASP A 51 -8.53 -1.93 6.82
N GLN A 52 -7.47 -2.69 7.15
CA GLN A 52 -6.94 -2.82 8.50
C GLN A 52 -6.19 -1.57 8.98
N VAL A 53 -5.80 -0.67 8.08
CA VAL A 53 -5.08 0.57 8.45
C VAL A 53 -6.01 1.49 9.23
N GLN A 54 -5.68 1.72 10.51
CA GLN A 54 -6.46 2.59 11.43
C GLN A 54 -5.85 3.99 11.56
N GLY A 55 -6.64 4.95 12.04
CA GLY A 55 -6.17 6.31 12.35
C GLY A 55 -5.78 7.12 11.12
N VAL A 56 -6.53 6.94 10.03
CA VAL A 56 -6.41 7.65 8.76
C VAL A 56 -7.77 8.20 8.34
N SER A 57 -7.80 9.36 7.69
CA SER A 57 -9.02 9.92 7.11
C SER A 57 -9.35 9.29 5.76
N ASP A 58 -10.56 9.53 5.26
CA ASP A 58 -10.97 9.03 3.94
C ASP A 58 -10.17 9.69 2.81
N GLU A 59 -9.77 10.96 2.96
CA GLU A 59 -8.86 11.62 2.02
C GLU A 59 -7.47 10.97 2.04
N GLU A 60 -6.98 10.58 3.21
CA GLU A 60 -5.72 9.83 3.32
C GLU A 60 -5.84 8.44 2.67
N ARG A 61 -7.01 7.80 2.75
CA ARG A 61 -7.28 6.53 2.06
C ARG A 61 -7.33 6.71 0.54
N GLU A 62 -8.02 7.73 0.04
CA GLU A 62 -8.05 8.02 -1.39
C GLU A 62 -6.63 8.28 -1.93
N GLN A 63 -5.83 9.06 -1.19
CA GLN A 63 -4.44 9.34 -1.56
C GLN A 63 -3.57 8.07 -1.53
N ALA A 64 -3.76 7.22 -0.52
CA ALA A 64 -3.05 5.97 -0.40
C ALA A 64 -3.39 4.99 -1.52
N PHE A 65 -4.66 4.91 -1.91
CA PHE A 65 -5.08 4.09 -3.03
C PHE A 65 -4.49 4.58 -4.35
N ALA A 66 -4.47 5.89 -4.58
CA ALA A 66 -3.81 6.46 -5.76
C ALA A 66 -2.30 6.12 -5.79
N ASN A 67 -1.63 6.17 -4.63
CA ASN A 67 -0.22 5.78 -4.49
C ASN A 67 0.00 4.27 -4.75
N ILE A 68 -0.87 3.41 -4.21
CA ILE A 68 -0.84 1.97 -4.44
C ILE A 68 -1.00 1.67 -5.94
N LYS A 69 -1.96 2.28 -6.64
CA LYS A 69 -2.15 2.07 -8.09
C LYS A 69 -0.91 2.47 -8.89
N ALA A 70 -0.24 3.58 -8.54
CA ALA A 70 0.99 3.98 -9.20
C ALA A 70 2.14 2.99 -8.95
N ALA A 71 2.33 2.57 -7.70
CA ALA A 71 3.33 1.58 -7.34
C ALA A 71 3.04 0.21 -8.00
N ALA A 72 1.78 -0.21 -8.02
CA ALA A 72 1.33 -1.45 -8.63
C ALA A 72 1.62 -1.48 -10.13
N LYS A 73 1.30 -0.39 -10.83
CA LYS A 73 1.66 -0.22 -12.24
C LYS A 73 3.18 -0.30 -12.46
N HIS A 74 3.97 0.29 -11.57
CA HIS A 74 5.42 0.29 -11.67
C HIS A 74 6.02 -1.12 -11.45
N TYR A 75 5.56 -1.85 -10.42
CA TYR A 75 6.08 -3.17 -10.07
C TYR A 75 5.35 -4.34 -10.73
N GLY A 76 4.38 -4.08 -11.63
CA GLY A 76 3.63 -5.13 -12.32
C GLY A 76 2.70 -5.93 -11.41
N VAL A 77 2.05 -5.27 -10.44
CA VAL A 77 1.01 -5.87 -9.60
C VAL A 77 -0.35 -5.48 -10.14
N ASP A 78 -1.21 -6.47 -10.37
CA ASP A 78 -2.58 -6.23 -10.80
C ASP A 78 -3.44 -5.79 -9.63
N VAL A 79 -4.06 -4.61 -9.75
CA VAL A 79 -5.08 -4.09 -8.85
C VAL A 79 -6.34 -3.92 -9.67
N VAL A 80 -7.34 -4.75 -9.39
CA VAL A 80 -8.60 -4.81 -10.16
C VAL A 80 -9.65 -3.83 -9.63
N GLU A 81 -9.40 -3.29 -8.45
CA GLU A 81 -10.26 -2.33 -7.80
C GLU A 81 -10.13 -0.93 -8.45
N ASP A 82 -11.27 -0.30 -8.65
CA ASP A 82 -11.38 1.07 -9.17
C ASP A 82 -11.49 2.09 -8.04
N ASP A 83 -11.94 1.66 -6.86
CA ASP A 83 -12.17 2.49 -5.68
C ASP A 83 -11.58 1.83 -4.43
N TRP A 84 -11.00 2.63 -3.53
CA TRP A 84 -10.42 2.16 -2.29
C TRP A 84 -11.44 1.48 -1.37
N HIS A 85 -12.72 1.85 -1.44
CA HIS A 85 -13.81 1.19 -0.73
C HIS A 85 -14.02 -0.26 -1.18
N GLN A 86 -13.47 -0.68 -2.32
CA GLN A 86 -13.53 -2.06 -2.78
C GLN A 86 -12.39 -2.91 -2.20
N LEU A 87 -11.29 -2.28 -1.76
CA LEU A 87 -10.19 -2.97 -1.11
C LEU A 87 -10.64 -3.58 0.23
N GLY A 88 -10.28 -4.84 0.47
CA GLY A 88 -10.63 -5.57 1.70
C GLY A 88 -12.08 -6.06 1.79
N LYS A 89 -12.99 -5.61 0.92
CA LYS A 89 -14.38 -6.12 0.88
C LYS A 89 -14.48 -7.53 0.31
N ARG A 90 -13.49 -7.96 -0.46
CA ARG A 90 -13.39 -9.33 -0.95
C ARG A 90 -12.42 -10.08 -0.05
N PRO A 91 -12.82 -11.21 0.56
CA PRO A 91 -11.85 -12.07 1.23
C PRO A 91 -10.83 -12.54 0.18
N HIS A 92 -9.59 -12.08 0.31
CA HIS A 92 -8.49 -12.49 -0.58
C HIS A 92 -7.89 -13.85 -0.19
N THR A 93 -8.49 -14.53 0.79
CA THR A 93 -8.20 -15.92 1.15
C THR A 93 -9.49 -16.68 1.43
N ASN A 94 -9.73 -17.76 0.68
CA ASN A 94 -10.54 -18.87 1.19
C ASN A 94 -9.70 -19.56 2.26
N ASN A 95 -9.70 -19.05 3.48
CA ASN A 95 -9.11 -19.78 4.60
C ASN A 95 -10.23 -20.66 5.19
N PRO A 96 -10.24 -21.99 4.96
CA PRO A 96 -11.16 -22.85 5.69
C PRO A 96 -10.66 -22.85 7.13
N THR A 97 -11.34 -22.13 8.01
CA THR A 97 -11.19 -22.29 9.45
C THR A 97 -11.48 -23.76 9.77
N LYS A 98 -10.44 -24.49 10.17
CA LYS A 98 -10.54 -25.85 10.71
C LYS A 98 -10.75 -25.78 12.21
#